data_AF-A0A7K1S624-F1
#
_entry.id   AF-A0A7K1S624-F1
#
_cell.length_a   1.000
_cell.length_b   1.000
_cell.length_c   1.000
_cell.angle_alpha   90.00
_cell.angle_beta   90.00
_cell.angle_gamma   90.00
#
_symmetry.space_group_name_H-M   'P 1'
#
loop_
_entity.id
_entity.type
_entity.pdbx_description
1 polymer ?
#
loop_
_entity_poly.entity_id
_entity_poly.type
_entity_poly.pdbx_seq_one_letter_code
_entity_poly.pdbx_strand_id
1 'polypeptide(L)'
;MNQIDNKVLIIGKPGTSKTTFLAQLFNVLQGGNSRMKLLDGMPENIMAIDDARRRLAKGINTKPTPADDNKILQLKLLLDGNIFELEFPDYGGEQVRDIIHDRQLGRHWVRMSQASNQWILFIRLHDHAEPLDVLTKSIHEVELSSHQTDSQSTFPTKSINESVELIELLQMLLAVRNVGIRHRIKAPKLKTVITLWDELQTDLLPEEVLKNRYPLFMQYISSNWANDFYEVWGLSAQGFSLAIEENRDKYLDFGPQEYAYVVRPTGEHANDLSLLFD
;
A
#
# COMPACT_ATOMS: atom_id res chain seq x y z
N MET A 1 22.90 7.61 -24.06
CA MET A 1 21.76 6.74 -23.71
C MET A 1 20.87 7.55 -22.80
N ASN A 2 19.65 7.89 -23.23
CA ASN A 2 18.68 8.54 -22.34
C ASN A 2 18.25 7.49 -21.32
N GLN A 3 18.76 7.63 -20.10
CA GLN A 3 18.37 6.82 -18.97
C GLN A 3 16.87 7.12 -18.72
N ILE A 4 16.02 6.10 -18.87
CA ILE A 4 14.60 6.26 -18.53
C ILE A 4 14.55 6.24 -17.01
N ASP A 5 14.39 7.41 -16.39
CA ASP A 5 14.15 7.50 -14.96
C ASP A 5 12.77 6.91 -14.67
N ASN A 6 12.73 5.76 -13.98
CA ASN A 6 11.49 5.16 -13.54
C ASN A 6 11.00 5.92 -12.31
N LYS A 7 10.03 6.81 -12.51
CA LYS A 7 9.42 7.61 -11.44
C LYS A 7 8.20 6.87 -10.90
N VAL A 8 8.32 6.35 -9.69
CA VAL A 8 7.34 5.49 -9.04
C VAL A 8 6.61 6.26 -7.96
N LEU A 9 5.31 6.46 -8.13
CA LEU A 9 4.44 7.06 -7.12
C LEU A 9 3.88 5.97 -6.21
N ILE A 10 4.15 6.06 -4.90
CA ILE A 10 3.67 5.08 -3.92
C ILE A 10 2.52 5.69 -3.11
N ILE A 11 1.36 5.03 -3.18
CA ILE A 11 0.06 5.56 -2.76
C ILE A 11 -0.56 4.57 -1.76
N GLY A 12 -1.21 5.05 -0.71
CA GLY A 12 -2.02 4.20 0.15
C GLY A 12 -2.57 4.96 1.35
N LYS A 13 -3.70 4.51 1.90
CA LYS A 13 -4.34 5.07 3.10
C LYS A 13 -3.47 4.90 4.37
N PRO A 14 -3.81 5.56 5.50
CA PRO A 14 -3.19 5.22 6.78
C PRO A 14 -3.37 3.74 7.08
N GLY A 15 -2.37 3.11 7.69
CA GLY A 15 -2.47 1.70 8.11
C GLY A 15 -2.25 0.65 7.01
N THR A 16 -1.89 1.03 5.78
CA THR A 16 -1.53 0.09 4.69
C THR A 16 -0.05 -0.30 4.68
N SER A 17 0.62 -0.33 5.84
CA SER A 17 2.02 -0.78 5.99
C SER A 17 3.11 -0.05 5.19
N LYS A 18 2.85 1.15 4.65
CA LYS A 18 3.87 1.97 3.95
C LYS A 18 5.13 2.21 4.80
N THR A 19 4.95 2.59 6.06
CA THR A 19 6.03 2.85 7.02
C THR A 19 6.85 1.60 7.30
N THR A 20 6.18 0.45 7.49
CA THR A 20 6.81 -0.85 7.71
C THR A 20 7.60 -1.29 6.47
N PHE A 21 7.00 -1.15 5.29
CA PHE A 21 7.66 -1.43 4.02
C PHE A 21 8.93 -0.61 3.83
N LEU A 22 8.85 0.71 4.06
CA LEU A 22 10.02 1.59 3.95
C LEU A 22 11.12 1.22 4.94
N ALA A 23 10.78 0.98 6.21
CA ALA A 23 11.76 0.55 7.21
C ALA A 23 12.50 -0.73 6.78
N GLN A 24 11.77 -1.68 6.21
CA GLN A 24 12.35 -2.94 5.72
C GLN A 24 13.16 -2.77 4.45
N LEU A 25 12.68 -1.98 3.50
CA LEU A 25 13.43 -1.60 2.30
C LEU A 25 14.80 -1.01 2.68
N PHE A 26 14.84 -0.13 3.68
CA PHE A 26 16.09 0.42 4.21
C PHE A 26 16.99 -0.62 4.89
N ASN A 27 16.43 -1.59 5.62
CA ASN A 27 17.21 -2.66 6.22
C ASN A 27 17.87 -3.53 5.13
N VAL A 28 17.12 -3.87 4.07
CA VAL A 28 17.63 -4.61 2.90
C VAL A 28 18.74 -3.82 2.19
N LEU A 29 18.54 -2.51 1.97
CA LEU A 29 19.54 -1.64 1.34
C LEU A 29 20.85 -1.53 2.15
N GLN A 30 20.78 -1.58 3.48
CA GLN A 30 21.98 -1.54 4.34
C GLN A 30 22.68 -2.90 4.47
N GLY A 31 21.96 -4.00 4.24
CA GLY A 31 22.51 -5.36 4.31
C GLY A 31 23.55 -5.71 3.23
N GLY A 32 23.76 -4.83 2.24
CA GLY A 32 24.87 -4.91 1.26
C GLY A 32 24.77 -6.00 0.20
N ASN A 33 23.93 -7.02 0.40
CA ASN A 33 23.75 -8.17 -0.49
C ASN A 33 22.53 -8.06 -1.43
N SER A 34 21.90 -6.89 -1.52
CA SER A 34 20.71 -6.71 -2.36
C SER A 34 21.07 -6.24 -3.78
N ARG A 35 20.24 -6.58 -4.76
CA ARG A 35 20.33 -6.05 -6.14
C ARG A 35 20.08 -4.53 -6.20
N MET A 36 19.52 -3.98 -5.11
CA MET A 36 19.27 -2.56 -4.96
C MET A 36 20.41 -1.84 -4.25
N LYS A 37 20.71 -0.64 -4.70
CA LYS A 37 21.61 0.30 -4.00
C LYS A 37 20.93 1.65 -3.88
N LEU A 38 21.11 2.31 -2.75
CA LEU A 38 20.70 3.70 -2.60
C LEU A 38 21.73 4.58 -3.33
N LEU A 39 21.27 5.42 -4.28
CA LEU A 39 22.14 6.29 -5.08
C LEU A 39 22.44 7.61 -4.40
N ASP A 40 21.41 8.23 -3.84
CA ASP A 40 21.56 9.46 -3.06
C ASP A 40 21.83 9.06 -1.61
N GLY A 41 22.51 9.92 -0.83
CA GLY A 41 22.62 9.70 0.61
C GLY A 41 21.24 9.53 1.28
N MET A 42 21.22 9.10 2.55
CA MET A 42 19.97 8.98 3.32
C MET A 42 19.12 10.27 3.21
N PRO A 43 17.81 10.17 2.89
CA PRO A 43 16.93 11.34 2.79
C PRO A 43 16.95 12.21 4.05
N GLU A 44 16.74 13.52 3.89
CA GLU A 44 16.68 14.46 5.02
C GLU A 44 15.56 14.12 6.03
N ASN A 45 14.46 13.53 5.58
CA ASN A 45 13.31 13.14 6.41
C ASN A 45 13.44 11.76 7.08
N ILE A 46 14.66 11.21 7.22
CA ILE A 46 14.84 9.84 7.70
C ILE A 46 14.42 9.60 9.14
N MET A 47 14.31 10.66 9.95
CA MET A 47 13.98 10.53 11.38
C MET A 47 12.68 9.75 11.61
N ALA A 48 11.70 9.91 10.72
CA ALA A 48 10.43 9.21 10.83
C ALA A 48 10.52 7.73 10.40
N ILE A 49 11.54 7.36 9.62
CA ILE A 49 11.85 5.97 9.26
C ILE A 49 12.72 5.32 10.35
N ASP A 50 13.59 6.09 10.99
CA ASP A 50 14.53 5.59 12.00
C ASP A 50 13.80 5.02 13.22
N ASP A 51 12.71 5.65 13.66
CA ASP A 51 11.88 5.08 14.73
C ASP A 51 11.27 3.73 14.32
N ALA A 52 10.68 3.66 13.13
CA ALA A 52 10.11 2.42 12.60
C ALA A 52 11.17 1.31 12.50
N ARG A 53 12.37 1.63 12.03
CA ARG A 53 13.49 0.69 11.95
C ARG A 53 13.95 0.21 13.32
N ARG A 54 14.14 1.12 14.29
CA ARG A 54 14.51 0.75 15.67
C ARG A 54 13.47 -0.12 16.35
N ARG A 55 12.18 0.10 16.06
CA ARG A 55 11.08 -0.73 16.59
C ARG A 55 11.12 -2.12 15.99
N LEU A 56 11.23 -2.23 14.67
CA LEU A 56 11.35 -3.53 14.00
C LEU A 56 12.58 -4.29 14.47
N ALA A 57 13.74 -3.64 14.59
CA ALA A 57 14.97 -4.26 15.12
C ALA A 57 14.83 -4.78 16.56
N LYS A 58 13.82 -4.30 17.32
CA LYS A 58 13.50 -4.78 18.68
C LYS A 58 12.35 -5.78 18.71
N GLY A 59 11.86 -6.25 17.56
CA GLY A 59 10.67 -7.11 17.48
C GLY A 59 9.38 -6.38 17.88
N ILE A 60 9.31 -5.06 17.70
CA ILE A 60 8.14 -4.24 18.06
C ILE A 60 7.47 -3.72 16.79
N ASN A 61 6.14 -3.84 16.71
CA ASN A 61 5.33 -3.27 15.63
C ASN A 61 5.64 -1.78 15.41
N THR A 62 5.70 -1.35 14.15
CA THR A 62 5.78 0.08 13.80
C THR A 62 4.54 0.82 14.31
N LYS A 63 4.70 2.10 14.67
CA LYS A 63 3.55 2.97 14.99
C LYS A 63 3.02 3.61 13.70
N PRO A 64 1.73 4.01 13.68
CA PRO A 64 1.25 4.95 12.68
C PRO A 64 2.19 6.17 12.63
N THR A 65 2.55 6.59 11.42
CA THR A 65 3.33 7.81 11.24
C THR A 65 2.49 9.00 11.72
N PRO A 66 2.99 9.88 12.60
CA PRO A 66 2.27 11.09 12.97
C PRO A 66 1.87 11.89 11.73
N ALA A 67 0.65 12.43 11.74
CA ALA A 67 0.12 13.32 10.73
C ALA A 67 0.84 14.68 10.81
N ASP A 68 2.09 14.70 10.39
CA ASP A 68 2.90 15.92 10.32
C ASP A 68 2.77 16.46 8.88
N ASP A 69 2.20 17.65 8.74
CA ASP A 69 1.76 18.22 7.46
C ASP A 69 2.84 18.13 6.36
N ASN A 70 2.47 17.49 5.25
CA ASN A 70 3.16 17.58 3.95
C ASN A 70 4.62 17.06 3.86
N LYS A 71 5.03 16.09 4.68
CA LYS A 71 6.34 15.43 4.48
C LYS A 71 6.32 14.47 3.29
N ILE A 72 6.84 14.95 2.17
CA ILE A 72 7.20 14.15 1.01
C ILE A 72 8.49 13.39 1.33
N LEU A 73 8.50 12.08 1.08
CA LEU A 73 9.71 11.27 1.09
C LEU A 73 10.07 10.87 -0.35
N GLN A 74 11.32 11.07 -0.73
CA GLN A 74 11.87 10.68 -2.02
C GLN A 74 13.09 9.77 -1.83
N LEU A 75 13.19 8.71 -2.63
CA LEU A 75 14.30 7.78 -2.63
C LEU A 75 14.79 7.54 -4.06
N LYS A 76 16.09 7.56 -4.29
CA LYS A 76 16.68 7.12 -5.56
C LYS A 76 17.39 5.79 -5.38
N LEU A 77 16.92 4.78 -6.09
CA LEU A 77 17.44 3.42 -6.06
C LEU A 77 18.08 3.08 -7.40
N LEU A 78 19.21 2.38 -7.36
CA LEU A 78 19.79 1.67 -8.49
C LEU A 78 19.43 0.19 -8.35
N LEU A 79 18.65 -0.34 -9.29
CA LEU A 79 18.27 -1.75 -9.37
C LEU A 79 18.69 -2.29 -10.74
N ASP A 80 19.59 -3.26 -10.75
CA ASP A 80 20.09 -3.92 -11.96
C ASP A 80 20.51 -2.95 -13.09
N GLY A 81 21.08 -1.79 -12.71
CA GLY A 81 21.55 -0.74 -13.63
C GLY A 81 20.51 0.33 -14.00
N ASN A 82 19.24 0.15 -13.61
CA ASN A 82 18.17 1.11 -13.82
C ASN A 82 17.95 2.00 -12.59
N ILE A 83 17.63 3.27 -12.82
CA ILE A 83 17.35 4.24 -11.75
C ILE A 83 15.84 4.28 -11.51
N PHE A 84 15.47 4.13 -10.24
CA PHE A 84 14.10 4.27 -9.75
C PHE A 84 14.02 5.41 -8.75
N GLU A 85 13.16 6.39 -9.02
CA GLU A 85 12.83 7.48 -8.12
C GLU A 85 11.49 7.17 -7.46
N LEU A 86 11.53 6.75 -6.19
CA LEU A 86 10.33 6.47 -5.41
C LEU A 86 9.84 7.75 -4.73
N GLU A 87 8.58 8.11 -4.94
CA GLU A 87 7.94 9.26 -4.33
C GLU A 87 6.77 8.81 -3.43
N PHE A 88 6.86 9.18 -2.16
CA PHE A 88 5.78 9.00 -1.18
C PHE A 88 5.20 10.39 -0.87
N PRO A 89 4.14 10.81 -1.59
CA PRO A 89 3.51 12.12 -1.38
C PRO A 89 2.87 12.24 0.02
N ASP A 90 2.53 11.08 0.61
CA ASP A 90 1.82 10.97 1.86
C ASP A 90 2.44 9.87 2.74
N TYR A 91 3.65 10.15 3.22
CA TYR A 91 4.34 9.26 4.16
C TYR A 91 3.58 9.14 5.51
N GLY A 92 2.72 10.12 5.83
CA GLY A 92 1.80 10.10 6.98
C GLY A 92 0.54 9.24 6.76
N GLY A 93 0.10 9.07 5.51
CA GLY A 93 -1.12 8.35 5.14
C GLY A 93 -2.41 9.17 5.24
N GLU A 94 -2.44 10.22 6.05
CA GLU A 94 -3.67 11.00 6.28
C GLU A 94 -4.14 11.75 5.03
N GLN A 95 -3.22 12.21 4.18
CA GLN A 95 -3.61 13.02 3.02
C GLN A 95 -4.41 12.21 2.00
N VAL A 96 -4.19 10.91 1.82
CA VAL A 96 -5.00 10.09 0.91
C VAL A 96 -6.46 10.04 1.37
N ARG A 97 -6.71 9.99 2.68
CA ARG A 97 -8.07 10.04 3.23
C ARG A 97 -8.72 11.39 2.94
N ASP A 98 -8.00 12.48 3.17
CA ASP A 98 -8.50 13.84 2.95
C ASP A 98 -8.75 14.11 1.46
N ILE A 99 -7.88 13.63 0.58
CA ILE A 99 -8.06 13.70 -0.88
C ILE A 99 -9.38 13.06 -1.32
N ILE A 100 -9.70 11.89 -0.77
CA ILE A 100 -10.94 11.16 -1.11
C ILE A 100 -12.16 11.88 -0.53
N HIS A 101 -12.07 12.36 0.70
CA HIS A 101 -13.17 13.05 1.38
C HIS A 101 -13.48 14.41 0.75
N ASP A 102 -12.45 15.24 0.56
CA ASP A 102 -12.59 16.62 0.08
C ASP A 102 -12.59 16.72 -1.44
N ARG A 103 -12.24 15.63 -2.14
CA ARG A 103 -12.06 15.56 -3.60
C ARG A 103 -11.09 16.62 -4.13
N GLN A 104 -10.05 16.89 -3.35
CA GLN A 104 -9.06 17.92 -3.65
C GLN A 104 -7.66 17.33 -3.66
N LEU A 105 -6.94 17.52 -4.77
CA LEU A 105 -5.54 17.16 -4.89
C LEU A 105 -4.65 18.38 -4.67
N GLY A 106 -3.75 18.29 -3.69
CA GLY A 106 -2.71 19.28 -3.50
C GLY A 106 -1.77 19.39 -4.71
N ARG A 107 -1.11 20.55 -4.87
CA ARG A 107 -0.21 20.83 -6.00
C ARG A 107 0.91 19.77 -6.16
N HIS A 108 1.42 19.24 -5.06
CA HIS A 108 2.46 18.22 -5.09
C HIS A 108 1.96 16.89 -5.65
N TRP A 109 0.74 16.46 -5.29
CA TRP A 109 0.08 15.28 -5.88
C TRP A 109 -0.12 15.41 -7.38
N VAL A 110 -0.57 16.60 -7.85
CA VAL A 110 -0.69 16.88 -9.29
C VAL A 110 0.65 16.70 -10.00
N ARG A 111 1.71 17.32 -9.46
CA ARG A 111 3.07 17.25 -10.03
C ARG A 111 3.59 15.81 -10.10
N MET A 112 3.49 15.07 -9.01
CA MET A 112 4.02 13.69 -8.92
C MET A 112 3.19 12.70 -9.75
N SER A 113 1.86 12.86 -9.75
CA SER A 113 0.97 12.10 -10.62
C SER A 113 1.35 12.31 -12.09
N GLN A 114 1.56 13.56 -12.53
CA GLN A 114 1.97 13.87 -13.89
C GLN A 114 3.36 13.34 -14.25
N ALA A 115 4.33 13.43 -13.34
CA ALA A 115 5.72 13.02 -13.59
C ALA A 115 5.94 11.50 -13.52
N SER A 116 5.16 10.76 -12.72
CA SER A 116 5.32 9.32 -12.53
C SER A 116 4.90 8.50 -13.74
N ASN A 117 5.67 7.46 -14.06
CA ASN A 117 5.32 6.48 -15.10
C ASN A 117 4.79 5.16 -14.52
N GLN A 118 4.94 4.97 -13.21
CA GLN A 118 4.47 3.81 -12.47
C GLN A 118 3.80 4.24 -11.17
N TRP A 119 2.69 3.60 -10.84
CA TRP A 119 1.97 3.76 -9.58
C TRP A 119 1.98 2.44 -8.82
N ILE A 120 2.34 2.49 -7.54
CA ILE A 120 2.18 1.36 -6.63
C ILE A 120 1.15 1.75 -5.57
N LEU A 121 0.01 1.05 -5.57
CA LEU A 121 -1.10 1.31 -4.68
C LEU A 121 -1.15 0.24 -3.58
N PHE A 122 -0.81 0.65 -2.36
CA PHE A 122 -0.87 -0.19 -1.17
C PHE A 122 -2.29 -0.21 -0.62
N ILE A 123 -2.87 -1.40 -0.56
CA ILE A 123 -4.20 -1.64 -0.01
C ILE A 123 -4.10 -2.63 1.15
N ARG A 124 -4.87 -2.41 2.21
CA ARG A 124 -5.04 -3.40 3.27
C ARG A 124 -6.44 -3.94 3.18
N LEU A 125 -6.58 -5.20 2.78
CA LEU A 125 -7.88 -5.85 2.83
C LEU A 125 -8.22 -6.07 4.29
N HIS A 126 -9.30 -5.46 4.77
CA HIS A 126 -9.83 -5.77 6.09
C HIS A 126 -10.72 -7.01 5.94
N ASP A 127 -10.77 -7.84 6.98
CA ASP A 127 -11.88 -8.78 7.13
C ASP A 127 -13.14 -7.96 7.41
N HIS A 128 -13.72 -7.41 6.35
CA HIS A 128 -15.04 -6.83 6.42
C HIS A 128 -15.98 -7.97 6.79
N ALA A 129 -16.64 -7.85 7.94
CA ALA A 129 -17.84 -8.61 8.24
C ALA A 129 -18.75 -8.52 7.00
N GLU A 130 -19.33 -9.64 6.60
CA GLU A 130 -20.20 -9.73 5.41
C GLU A 130 -21.06 -8.47 5.31
N PRO A 131 -21.14 -7.85 4.12
CA PRO A 131 -21.98 -6.67 3.94
C PRO A 131 -23.36 -7.03 4.48
N LEU A 132 -23.85 -6.22 5.44
CA LEU A 132 -25.19 -6.36 5.98
C LEU A 132 -26.15 -6.44 4.78
N ASP A 133 -26.62 -7.64 4.50
CA ASP A 133 -27.54 -7.86 3.41
C ASP A 133 -28.88 -7.27 3.85
N VAL A 134 -29.11 -6.04 3.38
CA VAL A 134 -30.32 -5.26 3.65
C VAL A 134 -31.56 -5.97 3.11
N LEU A 135 -31.39 -6.97 2.22
CA LEU A 135 -32.49 -7.76 1.66
C LEU A 135 -32.83 -8.99 2.51
N THR A 136 -31.90 -9.53 3.30
CA THR A 136 -32.15 -10.69 4.15
C THR A 136 -32.33 -10.36 5.64
N LYS A 137 -31.76 -9.26 6.12
CA LYS A 137 -31.90 -8.87 7.53
C LYS A 137 -33.08 -7.93 7.73
N SER A 138 -34.10 -8.40 8.46
CA SER A 138 -35.24 -7.55 8.82
C SER A 138 -34.79 -6.42 9.75
N ILE A 139 -35.48 -5.27 9.71
CA ILE A 139 -35.21 -4.10 10.57
C ILE A 139 -35.10 -4.50 12.05
N HIS A 140 -35.84 -5.52 12.49
CA HIS A 140 -35.79 -6.05 13.84
C HIS A 140 -34.48 -6.75 14.21
N GLU A 141 -33.79 -7.42 13.29
CA GLU A 141 -32.49 -8.05 13.54
C GLU A 141 -31.37 -7.02 13.68
N VAL A 142 -31.50 -5.89 12.98
CA VAL A 142 -30.61 -4.73 13.10
C VAL A 142 -30.80 -4.04 14.45
N GLU A 143 -32.04 -3.92 14.95
CA GLU A 143 -32.33 -3.37 16.28
C GLU A 143 -31.84 -4.29 17.42
N LEU A 144 -32.06 -5.60 17.31
CA LEU A 144 -31.64 -6.59 18.32
C LEU A 144 -30.12 -6.67 18.48
N SER A 145 -29.37 -6.47 17.39
CA SER A 145 -27.90 -6.41 17.41
C SER A 145 -27.36 -5.07 17.93
N SER A 146 -28.14 -3.99 17.83
CA SER A 146 -27.77 -2.67 18.37
C SER A 146 -28.01 -2.51 19.88
N HIS A 147 -28.81 -3.37 20.51
CA HIS A 147 -29.17 -3.27 21.93
C HIS A 147 -28.28 -4.05 22.92
N GLN A 148 -27.16 -4.64 22.47
CA GLN A 148 -26.21 -5.32 23.37
C GLN A 148 -24.89 -4.56 23.58
N THR A 149 -24.77 -3.32 23.13
CA THR A 149 -23.61 -2.47 23.45
C THR A 149 -24.06 -1.11 23.95
N ASP A 150 -24.27 -1.01 25.27
CA ASP A 150 -24.28 0.27 25.98
C ASP A 150 -22.86 0.86 25.95
N SER A 151 -22.57 1.61 24.89
CA SER A 151 -21.49 2.59 24.81
C SER A 151 -21.82 3.50 23.64
N GLN A 152 -22.03 4.79 23.95
CA GLN A 152 -22.39 5.87 23.03
C GLN A 152 -21.79 5.70 21.62
N SER A 153 -22.54 5.05 20.73
CA SER A 153 -22.20 4.95 19.32
C SER A 153 -22.76 6.19 18.63
N THR A 154 -21.87 7.14 18.40
CA THR A 154 -22.01 8.08 17.28
C THR A 154 -22.47 7.28 16.07
N PHE A 155 -23.57 7.71 15.43
CA PHE A 155 -24.00 7.16 14.15
C PHE A 155 -22.77 6.90 13.28
N PRO A 156 -22.54 5.67 12.77
CA PRO A 156 -21.37 5.41 11.95
C PRO A 156 -21.45 6.37 10.77
N THR A 157 -20.53 7.34 10.76
CA THR A 157 -20.35 8.27 9.65
C THR A 157 -20.11 7.41 8.44
N LYS A 158 -21.17 7.31 7.63
CA LYS A 158 -21.34 6.60 6.36
C LYS A 158 -19.99 6.35 5.67
N SER A 159 -19.29 5.28 6.03
CA SER A 159 -18.05 4.93 5.35
C SER A 159 -18.43 4.46 3.96
N ILE A 160 -17.95 5.19 2.95
CA ILE A 160 -18.06 4.71 1.59
C ILE A 160 -17.28 3.38 1.53
N ASN A 161 -17.81 2.40 0.80
CA ASN A 161 -17.10 1.13 0.59
C ASN A 161 -15.67 1.44 0.12
N GLU A 162 -14.67 0.90 0.80
CA GLU A 162 -13.25 1.15 0.52
C GLU A 162 -12.89 0.92 -0.96
N SER A 163 -13.55 -0.03 -1.63
CA SER A 163 -13.43 -0.24 -3.08
C SER A 163 -13.73 1.01 -3.89
N VAL A 164 -14.81 1.73 -3.54
CA VAL A 164 -15.26 2.95 -4.24
C VAL A 164 -14.31 4.11 -3.97
N GLU A 165 -13.80 4.21 -2.73
CA GLU A 165 -12.81 5.22 -2.35
C GLU A 165 -11.50 5.07 -3.14
N LEU A 166 -11.05 3.83 -3.36
CA LEU A 166 -9.88 3.53 -4.19
C LEU A 166 -10.12 3.87 -5.67
N ILE A 167 -11.33 3.60 -6.20
CA ILE A 167 -11.71 3.98 -7.56
C ILE A 167 -11.67 5.50 -7.72
N GLU A 168 -12.31 6.24 -6.81
CA GLU A 168 -12.34 7.71 -6.85
C GLU A 168 -10.92 8.29 -6.80
N LEU A 169 -10.05 7.76 -5.93
CA LEU A 169 -8.64 8.17 -5.88
C LEU A 169 -7.94 8.00 -7.24
N LEU A 170 -8.06 6.83 -7.87
CA LEU A 170 -7.46 6.60 -9.18
C LEU A 170 -8.06 7.52 -10.25
N GLN A 171 -9.37 7.78 -10.22
CA GLN A 171 -10.03 8.69 -11.15
C GLN A 171 -9.50 10.12 -11.02
N MET A 172 -9.37 10.64 -9.79
CA MET A 172 -8.82 11.97 -9.55
C MET A 172 -7.37 12.07 -10.04
N LEU A 173 -6.55 11.05 -9.76
CA LEU A 173 -5.15 11.03 -10.21
C LEU A 173 -5.05 10.97 -11.74
N LEU A 174 -5.87 10.17 -12.42
CA LEU A 174 -5.90 10.10 -13.89
C LEU A 174 -6.39 11.41 -14.51
N ALA A 175 -7.39 12.05 -13.89
CA ALA A 175 -7.94 13.32 -14.36
C ALA A 175 -6.87 14.42 -14.38
N VAL A 176 -6.05 14.54 -13.32
CA VAL A 176 -4.97 15.54 -13.29
C VAL A 176 -3.82 15.20 -14.24
N ARG A 177 -3.70 13.94 -14.69
CA ARG A 177 -2.78 13.54 -15.78
C ARG A 177 -3.36 13.75 -17.18
N ASN A 178 -4.62 14.18 -17.31
CA ASN A 178 -5.34 14.20 -18.58
C ASN A 178 -5.38 12.83 -19.29
N VAL A 179 -5.41 11.74 -18.52
CA VAL A 179 -5.54 10.38 -19.06
C VAL A 179 -7.01 10.00 -19.08
N GLY A 180 -7.57 9.89 -20.29
CA GLY A 180 -8.95 9.43 -20.48
C GLY A 180 -9.06 7.91 -20.54
N ILE A 181 -10.22 7.40 -20.14
CA ILE A 181 -10.54 5.96 -20.14
C ILE A 181 -11.17 5.45 -21.47
N ARG A 182 -11.17 6.28 -22.52
CA ARG A 182 -11.72 5.89 -23.85
C ARG A 182 -10.90 4.78 -24.51
N HIS A 183 -9.62 4.70 -24.18
CA HIS A 183 -8.71 3.65 -24.61
C HIS A 183 -8.07 3.02 -23.38
N ARG A 184 -7.61 1.77 -23.53
CA ARG A 184 -6.91 1.08 -22.45
C ARG A 184 -5.64 1.85 -22.06
N ILE A 185 -5.52 2.14 -20.77
CA ILE A 185 -4.41 2.88 -20.18
C ILE A 185 -3.14 2.05 -20.31
N LYS A 186 -2.13 2.67 -20.91
CA LYS A 186 -0.76 2.13 -21.03
C LYS A 186 0.27 2.98 -20.26
N ALA A 187 -0.17 4.08 -19.66
CA ALA A 187 0.64 4.91 -18.79
C ALA A 187 -0.31 5.72 -17.88
N PRO A 188 -0.11 5.70 -16.54
CA PRO A 188 0.95 4.99 -15.83
C PRO A 188 0.67 3.48 -15.70
N LYS A 189 1.73 2.68 -15.52
CA LYS A 189 1.59 1.28 -15.07
C LYS A 189 1.04 1.28 -13.63
N LEU A 190 0.18 0.32 -13.29
CA LEU A 190 -0.42 0.22 -11.96
C LEU A 190 -0.09 -1.12 -11.29
N LYS A 191 0.66 -1.10 -10.19
CA LYS A 191 0.88 -2.27 -9.34
C LYS A 191 0.04 -2.13 -8.07
N THR A 192 -0.96 -2.99 -7.91
CA THR A 192 -1.76 -3.05 -6.68
C THR A 192 -1.10 -4.01 -5.71
N VAL A 193 -0.76 -3.55 -4.51
CA VAL A 193 -0.05 -4.35 -3.51
C VAL A 193 -0.96 -4.56 -2.31
N ILE A 194 -1.41 -5.80 -2.13
CA ILE A 194 -2.19 -6.25 -0.99
C ILE A 194 -1.23 -6.44 0.18
N THR A 195 -1.32 -5.53 1.14
CA THR A 195 -0.46 -5.49 2.33
C THR A 195 -1.02 -6.36 3.45
N LEU A 196 -0.11 -6.78 4.35
CA LEU A 196 -0.40 -7.76 5.41
C LEU A 196 -0.88 -9.09 4.84
N TRP A 197 -0.22 -9.54 3.77
CA TRP A 197 -0.56 -10.80 3.10
C TRP A 197 -0.52 -12.02 4.05
N ASP A 198 0.38 -12.00 5.03
CA ASP A 198 0.51 -13.03 6.07
C ASP A 198 -0.74 -13.18 6.96
N GLU A 199 -1.53 -12.12 7.13
CA GLU A 199 -2.78 -12.16 7.90
C GLU A 199 -3.93 -12.83 7.12
N LEU A 200 -3.86 -12.85 5.79
CA LEU A 200 -4.97 -13.33 4.95
C LEU A 200 -5.12 -14.85 4.90
N GLN A 201 -4.07 -15.60 5.27
CA GLN A 201 -4.06 -17.06 5.34
C GLN A 201 -4.78 -17.74 4.16
N THR A 202 -4.39 -17.37 2.94
CA THR A 202 -5.07 -17.79 1.70
C THR A 202 -4.09 -18.39 0.71
N ASP A 203 -4.54 -19.42 0.00
CA ASP A 203 -3.82 -20.08 -1.10
C ASP A 203 -4.19 -19.47 -2.48
N LEU A 204 -5.06 -18.47 -2.50
CA LEU A 204 -5.50 -17.80 -3.73
C LEU A 204 -4.43 -16.88 -4.29
N LEU A 205 -4.46 -16.66 -5.61
CA LEU A 205 -3.59 -15.67 -6.24
C LEU A 205 -3.96 -14.24 -5.80
N PRO A 206 -3.01 -13.29 -5.74
CA PRO A 206 -3.30 -11.90 -5.36
C PRO A 206 -4.47 -11.26 -6.11
N GLU A 207 -4.57 -11.49 -7.42
CA GLU A 207 -5.69 -10.99 -8.23
C GLU A 207 -7.04 -11.62 -7.84
N GLU A 208 -7.06 -12.91 -7.53
CA GLU A 208 -8.27 -13.62 -7.09
C GLU A 208 -8.74 -13.13 -5.73
N VAL A 209 -7.82 -12.92 -4.79
CA VAL A 209 -8.10 -12.32 -3.48
C VAL A 209 -8.72 -10.94 -3.67
N LEU A 210 -8.11 -10.09 -4.51
CA LEU A 210 -8.62 -8.75 -4.79
C LEU A 210 -10.01 -8.79 -5.43
N LYS A 211 -10.21 -9.69 -6.40
CA LYS A 211 -11.49 -9.88 -7.09
C LYS A 211 -12.60 -10.32 -6.13
N ASN A 212 -12.29 -11.21 -5.20
CA ASN A 212 -13.25 -11.70 -4.21
C ASN A 212 -13.61 -10.64 -3.17
N ARG A 213 -12.63 -9.86 -2.70
CA ARG A 213 -12.84 -8.87 -1.65
C ARG A 213 -13.35 -7.54 -2.19
N TYR A 214 -12.77 -7.01 -3.27
CA TYR A 214 -13.12 -5.74 -3.91
C TYR A 214 -13.44 -5.91 -5.41
N PRO A 215 -14.53 -6.63 -5.77
CA PRO A 215 -14.84 -6.96 -7.16
C PRO A 215 -15.02 -5.72 -8.05
N LEU A 216 -15.63 -4.65 -7.52
CA LEU A 216 -15.82 -3.40 -8.25
C LEU A 216 -14.49 -2.71 -8.57
N PHE A 217 -13.56 -2.71 -7.62
CA PHE A 217 -12.23 -2.14 -7.82
C PHE A 217 -11.44 -2.94 -8.86
N MET A 218 -11.48 -4.28 -8.76
CA MET A 218 -10.83 -5.15 -9.72
C MET A 218 -11.43 -5.00 -11.13
N GLN A 219 -12.76 -4.91 -11.24
CA GLN A 219 -13.44 -4.66 -12.50
C GLN A 219 -13.05 -3.29 -13.08
N TYR A 220 -12.95 -2.25 -12.25
CA TYR A 220 -12.52 -0.93 -12.68
C TYR A 220 -11.10 -0.95 -13.25
N ILE A 221 -10.14 -1.58 -12.58
CA ILE A 221 -8.76 -1.69 -13.08
C ILE A 221 -8.72 -2.49 -14.39
N SER A 222 -9.25 -3.71 -14.39
CA SER A 222 -9.24 -4.63 -15.54
C SER A 222 -10.07 -4.16 -16.72
N SER A 223 -10.93 -3.15 -16.57
CA SER A 223 -11.67 -2.51 -17.67
C SER A 223 -10.96 -1.30 -18.26
N ASN A 224 -10.11 -0.62 -17.47
CA ASN A 224 -9.49 0.65 -17.87
C ASN A 224 -8.02 0.49 -18.24
N TRP A 225 -7.24 -0.37 -17.59
CA TRP A 225 -5.85 -0.64 -17.96
C TRP A 225 -5.74 -1.71 -19.03
N ALA A 226 -4.68 -1.65 -19.84
CA ALA A 226 -4.28 -2.79 -20.67
C ALA A 226 -3.70 -3.90 -19.77
N ASN A 227 -3.87 -5.16 -20.14
CA ASN A 227 -3.50 -6.31 -19.31
C ASN A 227 -2.03 -6.29 -18.87
N ASP A 228 -1.11 -5.89 -19.75
CA ASP A 228 0.33 -5.81 -19.44
C ASP A 228 0.74 -4.54 -18.68
N PHE A 229 -0.23 -3.71 -18.29
CA PHE A 229 -0.02 -2.41 -17.65
C PHE A 229 -0.65 -2.32 -16.26
N TYR A 230 -1.21 -3.41 -15.75
CA TYR A 230 -1.53 -3.54 -14.34
C TYR A 230 -1.13 -4.91 -13.80
N GLU A 231 -0.80 -4.96 -12.51
CA GLU A 231 -0.50 -6.21 -11.80
C GLU A 231 -1.05 -6.15 -10.37
N VAL A 232 -1.31 -7.32 -9.79
CA VAL A 232 -1.72 -7.46 -8.38
C VAL A 232 -0.69 -8.34 -7.67
N TRP A 233 -0.18 -7.83 -6.55
CA TRP A 233 0.87 -8.45 -5.76
C TRP A 233 0.43 -8.56 -4.30
N GLY A 234 0.99 -9.53 -3.58
CA GLY A 234 0.94 -9.59 -2.12
C GLY A 234 2.20 -9.02 -1.50
N LEU A 235 2.09 -8.42 -0.31
CA LEU A 235 3.21 -7.94 0.49
C LEU A 235 2.98 -8.27 1.95
N SER A 236 3.95 -8.97 2.54
CA SER A 236 4.14 -9.01 3.98
C SER A 236 5.45 -8.30 4.32
N ALA A 237 5.35 -7.02 4.68
CA ALA A 237 6.53 -6.25 5.07
C ALA A 237 7.11 -6.73 6.42
N GLN A 238 6.25 -7.22 7.32
CA GLN A 238 6.66 -7.73 8.63
C GLN A 238 6.84 -9.26 8.66
N GLY A 239 6.42 -9.98 7.63
CA GLY A 239 6.44 -11.45 7.60
C GLY A 239 5.37 -12.12 8.47
N PHE A 240 5.17 -11.62 9.70
CA PHE A 240 4.21 -12.16 10.68
C PHE A 240 3.88 -11.15 11.78
N SER A 241 2.85 -11.47 12.58
CA SER A 241 2.46 -10.67 13.74
C SER A 241 3.50 -10.75 14.88
N LEU A 242 4.04 -9.58 15.26
CA LEU A 242 4.90 -9.40 16.44
C LEU A 242 4.10 -9.33 17.75
N ALA A 243 2.80 -9.65 17.74
CA ALA A 243 2.04 -9.83 18.98
C ALA A 243 2.44 -11.14 19.70
N ILE A 244 2.92 -12.12 18.94
CA ILE A 244 3.35 -13.44 19.43
C ILE A 244 4.81 -13.34 19.90
N GLU A 245 5.09 -13.81 21.11
CA GLU A 245 6.43 -13.71 21.73
C GLU A 245 7.50 -14.46 20.93
N GLU A 246 7.21 -15.69 20.50
CA GLU A 246 8.10 -16.50 19.65
C GLU A 246 8.50 -15.79 18.34
N ASN A 247 7.61 -14.99 17.78
CA ASN A 247 7.88 -14.21 16.58
C ASN A 247 8.82 -13.04 16.85
N ARG A 248 8.79 -12.46 18.06
CA ARG A 248 9.73 -11.41 18.46
C ARG A 248 11.14 -11.95 18.60
N ASP A 249 11.28 -13.12 19.21
CA ASP A 249 12.58 -13.77 19.39
C ASP A 249 13.25 -14.06 18.04
N LYS A 250 12.50 -14.59 17.07
CA LYS A 250 12.95 -14.76 15.68
C LYS A 250 13.46 -13.48 15.04
N TYR A 251 12.81 -12.35 15.31
CA TYR A 251 13.22 -11.04 14.80
C TYR A 251 14.53 -10.56 15.43
N LEU A 252 14.75 -10.85 16.72
CA LEU A 252 15.98 -10.52 17.44
C LEU A 252 17.16 -11.38 16.99
N ASP A 253 16.92 -12.66 16.70
CA ASP A 253 17.96 -13.63 16.34
C ASP A 253 18.46 -13.46 14.91
N PHE A 254 17.54 -13.29 13.94
CA PHE A 254 17.88 -13.28 12.51
C PHE A 254 17.79 -11.90 11.84
N GLY A 255 17.14 -10.95 12.50
CA GLY A 255 16.91 -9.61 11.98
C GLY A 255 15.65 -9.49 11.12
N PRO A 256 15.06 -8.29 11.04
CA PRO A 256 13.78 -8.06 10.39
C PRO A 256 13.80 -8.27 8.86
N GLN A 257 14.96 -8.09 8.22
CA GLN A 257 15.11 -8.15 6.76
C GLN A 257 14.89 -9.54 6.15
N GLU A 258 15.05 -10.61 6.94
CA GLU A 258 14.93 -12.00 6.47
C GLU A 258 13.46 -12.45 6.30
N TYR A 259 12.52 -11.73 6.91
CA TYR A 259 11.12 -12.13 7.01
C TYR A 259 10.19 -11.35 6.08
N ALA A 260 10.65 -10.23 5.51
CA ALA A 260 9.86 -9.48 4.56
C ALA A 260 9.79 -10.22 3.23
N TYR A 261 8.58 -10.43 2.71
CA TYR A 261 8.38 -11.12 1.44
C TYR A 261 7.27 -10.51 0.60
N VAL A 262 7.36 -10.75 -0.71
CA VAL A 262 6.33 -10.41 -1.69
C VAL A 262 5.75 -11.69 -2.28
N VAL A 263 4.50 -11.61 -2.72
CA VAL A 263 3.84 -12.65 -3.50
C VAL A 263 3.62 -12.11 -4.90
N ARG A 264 4.25 -12.75 -5.88
CA ARG A 264 4.13 -12.39 -7.29
C ARG A 264 2.70 -12.62 -7.80
N PRO A 265 2.32 -12.03 -8.95
CA PRO A 265 1.03 -12.32 -9.59
C PRO A 265 0.83 -13.81 -9.88
N THR A 266 1.93 -14.56 -10.04
CA THR A 266 1.96 -16.02 -10.25
C THR A 266 1.72 -16.85 -8.97
N GLY A 267 1.67 -16.21 -7.80
CA GLY A 267 1.57 -16.88 -6.49
C GLY A 267 2.92 -17.28 -5.87
N GLU A 268 4.03 -17.04 -6.55
CA GLU A 268 5.36 -17.33 -6.02
C GLU A 268 5.72 -16.36 -4.88
N HIS A 269 6.14 -16.92 -3.74
CA HIS A 269 6.69 -16.17 -2.62
C HIS A 269 8.17 -15.88 -2.84
N ALA A 270 8.58 -14.62 -2.65
CA ALA A 270 9.97 -14.21 -2.77
C ALA A 270 10.36 -13.24 -1.64
N ASN A 271 11.47 -13.53 -0.97
CA ASN A 271 12.04 -12.69 0.11
C ASN A 271 12.88 -11.54 -0.45
N ASP A 272 12.39 -10.89 -1.51
CA ASP A 272 13.08 -9.80 -2.19
C ASP A 272 12.09 -8.68 -2.53
N LEU A 273 12.14 -7.60 -1.75
CA LEU A 273 11.28 -6.43 -1.93
C LEU A 273 11.59 -5.66 -3.23
N SER A 274 12.77 -5.87 -3.84
CA SER A 274 13.15 -5.19 -5.08
C SER A 274 12.25 -5.54 -6.26
N LEU A 275 11.65 -6.74 -6.23
CA LEU A 275 10.76 -7.25 -7.26
C LEU A 275 9.50 -6.39 -7.44
N LEU A 276 9.14 -5.55 -6.46
CA LEU A 276 8.05 -4.58 -6.63
C LEU A 276 8.39 -3.47 -7.63
N PHE A 277 9.66 -3.26 -7.97
CA PHE A 277 10.11 -2.23 -8.91
C PHE A 277 10.48 -2.79 -10.29
N ASP A 278 10.54 -4.11 -10.44
CA ASP A 278 10.67 -4.77 -11.75
C ASP A 278 9.45 -4.47 -12.66
#